data_AF-A0A945S9D2-F1
#
_entry.id   AF-A0A945S9D2-F1
#
_cell.length_a   1.000
_cell.length_b   1.000
_cell.length_c   1.000
_cell.angle_alpha   90.00
_cell.angle_beta   90.00
_cell.angle_gamma   90.00
#
_symmetry.space_group_name_H-M   'P 1'
#
loop_
_entity.id
_entity.type
_entity.pdbx_description
1 polymer ?
#
loop_
_entity_poly.entity_id
_entity_poly.type
_entity_poly.pdbx_seq_one_letter_code
_entity_poly.pdbx_strand_id
1 'polypeptide(L)'
;MMVQPGDNTRLAVALMRLILGGFLLTAGCVTAQNRTISEVDAAAPTADFEPVLGDGMGEWEEQLPDERLPTYDALDDTSSYDSAATTWSYTPTRETEPDPEWRDKAQARIDAHRKADLTVLVYDERGNPVTDADVSLRMTRHEFGFGSAVAAKFISGDDPNTATYRGMIRRLFNVVTIESDLKWPHWEDLANRKLALAALRWLRENDFPVRGHNLLWGGHSWLPPDVPGLTSNPAALEQRVTGHLVDEVSLLEGELFEWDVVNEPDYYDVLTRALGEEKLIEWYQLVHRLDPQARLFINEYGIITGSDYKQQNYEDTIRSLVDGGAPLHGIGLQGHFSWTLTAPSNVLKTLDRFAAFGLPLEITELDVDLSDETLQADFMRDFMTVVFSHPAVTNIVMWGFWEGRHWRPNAALYRLDWSIKPIGKVWNELVFGEWWTRVQGRTDAAGRFMTRGFRGAYQVTVQNGNAVLQRDVTLGRDGRVVAIRFGELETPGIPGRPADAVATPLPPEADPSAFHFNAAPVYPNHMDDESNTYDAQSHDDWDDTHEFDAGRDDWDADGVRE
;
A
#
# COMPACT_ATOMS: atom_id res chain seq x y z
N MET A 1 -73.40 36.28 -7.00
CA MET A 1 -73.45 36.09 -5.53
C MET A 1 -72.05 36.39 -5.03
N MET A 2 -71.74 37.40 -4.20
CA MET A 2 -72.40 37.97 -2.99
C MET A 2 -72.57 36.91 -1.89
N VAL A 3 -72.15 37.10 -0.62
CA VAL A 3 -71.77 38.32 0.16
C VAL A 3 -70.49 38.06 1.03
N GLN A 4 -69.88 39.12 1.61
CA GLN A 4 -68.77 39.09 2.63
C GLN A 4 -69.33 39.44 4.06
N PRO A 5 -68.60 40.02 5.07
CA PRO A 5 -67.15 40.18 5.38
C PRO A 5 -66.73 39.86 6.85
N GLY A 6 -65.45 40.11 7.20
CA GLY A 6 -64.92 40.00 8.58
C GLY A 6 -63.45 40.44 8.80
N ASP A 7 -63.22 41.76 8.87
CA ASP A 7 -62.06 42.52 9.42
C ASP A 7 -61.30 41.92 10.64
N ASN A 8 -60.03 42.22 11.01
CA ASN A 8 -58.83 42.95 10.48
C ASN A 8 -57.58 42.47 11.33
N THR A 9 -56.31 42.94 11.35
CA THR A 9 -55.59 44.16 10.88
C THR A 9 -54.06 43.94 10.67
N ARG A 10 -53.49 44.76 9.78
CA ARG A 10 -52.13 45.39 9.61
C ARG A 10 -51.16 45.49 10.82
N LEU A 11 -49.83 45.77 10.75
CA LEU A 11 -48.70 45.87 9.76
C LEU A 11 -47.38 45.84 10.62
N ALA A 12 -46.26 45.16 10.31
CA ALA A 12 -45.14 45.42 9.38
C ALA A 12 -44.09 46.56 9.71
N VAL A 13 -42.82 46.34 9.28
CA VAL A 13 -41.69 47.29 9.05
C VAL A 13 -40.61 47.56 10.16
N ALA A 14 -39.57 46.70 10.17
CA ALA A 14 -38.13 46.97 9.91
C ALA A 14 -37.17 47.87 10.77
N LEU A 15 -35.86 47.66 10.50
CA LEU A 15 -34.61 48.42 10.80
C LEU A 15 -33.92 48.41 12.20
N MET A 16 -32.86 47.59 12.31
CA MET A 16 -31.43 47.99 12.43
C MET A 16 -31.01 49.17 13.37
N ARG A 17 -30.18 48.89 14.42
CA ARG A 17 -28.82 49.48 14.67
C ARG A 17 -28.26 49.34 16.13
N LEU A 18 -27.00 48.88 16.23
CA LEU A 18 -25.95 49.31 17.22
C LEU A 18 -26.22 49.03 18.74
N ILE A 19 -25.32 49.22 19.72
CA ILE A 19 -24.01 49.91 19.82
C ILE A 19 -23.12 49.34 20.97
N LEU A 20 -21.78 49.26 20.82
CA LEU A 20 -20.70 48.98 21.83
C LEU A 20 -20.86 47.72 22.75
N GLY A 21 -19.88 47.19 23.50
CA GLY A 21 -18.45 47.48 23.78
C GLY A 21 -18.12 46.89 25.18
N GLY A 22 -16.90 46.55 25.62
CA GLY A 22 -15.54 46.60 25.09
C GLY A 22 -14.55 46.46 26.28
N PHE A 23 -13.26 46.13 26.02
CA PHE A 23 -12.18 45.91 27.04
C PHE A 23 -12.37 44.70 28.00
N LEU A 24 -11.37 44.11 28.65
CA LEU A 24 -9.91 43.84 28.47
C LEU A 24 -9.30 43.70 29.88
N LEU A 25 -8.37 42.75 30.05
CA LEU A 25 -7.44 42.61 31.21
C LEU A 25 -8.10 42.24 32.56
N THR A 26 -7.42 41.61 33.54
CA THR A 26 -5.98 41.31 33.69
C THR A 26 -5.72 39.99 34.45
N ALA A 27 -4.52 39.42 34.23
CA ALA A 27 -3.65 38.59 35.09
C ALA A 27 -4.12 38.02 36.46
N GLY A 28 -3.63 36.81 36.79
CA GLY A 28 -3.75 36.22 38.13
C GLY A 28 -3.07 34.86 38.32
N CYS A 29 -1.75 34.76 38.16
CA CYS A 29 -1.02 33.50 38.42
C CYS A 29 -0.66 33.35 39.90
N VAL A 30 -1.08 32.25 40.54
CA VAL A 30 -0.55 31.79 41.84
C VAL A 30 -0.42 30.26 41.84
N THR A 31 0.79 29.77 42.05
CA THR A 31 1.11 28.37 42.36
C THR A 31 1.06 28.12 43.87
N ALA A 32 0.62 26.94 44.34
CA ALA A 32 1.41 26.08 45.27
C ALA A 32 0.65 24.85 45.82
N GLN A 33 1.27 23.67 45.64
CA GLN A 33 1.56 22.64 46.66
C GLN A 33 0.46 21.92 47.48
N ASN A 34 0.53 20.58 47.42
CA ASN A 34 0.47 19.59 48.53
C ASN A 34 -0.80 19.52 49.41
N ARG A 35 -1.37 18.35 49.74
CA ARG A 35 -0.69 17.14 50.28
C ARG A 35 -1.44 15.82 50.00
N THR A 36 -0.73 14.73 50.23
CA THR A 36 -1.10 13.29 50.25
C THR A 36 -1.75 12.80 51.56
N ILE A 37 -2.48 11.67 51.54
CA ILE A 37 -2.38 10.44 52.41
C ILE A 37 -3.74 9.67 52.55
N SER A 38 -3.68 8.32 52.58
CA SER A 38 -4.73 7.30 52.94
C SER A 38 -6.01 7.24 52.06
N GLU A 39 -6.59 6.09 51.69
CA GLU A 39 -6.99 4.86 52.44
C GLU A 39 -8.12 5.14 53.47
N VAL A 40 -9.18 4.33 53.68
CA VAL A 40 -9.40 2.88 53.43
C VAL A 40 -10.89 2.55 53.11
N ASP A 41 -11.13 1.34 52.56
CA ASP A 41 -12.31 0.43 52.66
C ASP A 41 -13.78 0.85 52.39
N ALA A 42 -14.32 0.18 51.35
CA ALA A 42 -15.51 -0.70 51.31
C ALA A 42 -16.89 -0.31 51.92
N ALA A 43 -17.92 -0.27 51.06
CA ALA A 43 -19.30 -0.69 51.35
C ALA A 43 -20.10 -1.02 50.07
N ALA A 44 -21.03 -1.98 50.14
CA ALA A 44 -22.11 -2.21 49.15
C ALA A 44 -23.48 -1.97 49.83
N PRO A 45 -24.60 -1.81 49.08
CA PRO A 45 -25.43 -3.01 48.79
C PRO A 45 -26.22 -2.98 47.45
N THR A 46 -27.06 -3.99 47.26
CA THR A 46 -27.84 -4.39 46.07
C THR A 46 -29.27 -3.81 45.98
N ALA A 47 -29.87 -3.84 44.77
CA ALA A 47 -31.31 -3.99 44.54
C ALA A 47 -31.60 -4.52 43.11
N ASP A 48 -32.64 -5.35 42.97
CA ASP A 48 -32.92 -6.22 41.81
C ASP A 48 -33.84 -5.59 40.74
N PHE A 49 -33.96 -6.25 39.56
CA PHE A 49 -35.26 -6.52 38.89
C PHE A 49 -35.12 -7.51 37.70
N GLU A 50 -35.99 -8.53 37.62
CA GLU A 50 -36.15 -9.46 36.49
C GLU A 50 -37.48 -9.24 35.72
N PRO A 51 -37.63 -9.83 34.52
CA PRO A 51 -38.93 -10.32 34.07
C PRO A 51 -38.94 -11.72 33.39
N VAL A 52 -39.44 -12.73 34.12
CA VAL A 52 -40.52 -13.67 33.75
C VAL A 52 -40.55 -14.32 32.33
N LEU A 53 -40.60 -15.66 32.31
CA LEU A 53 -40.94 -16.53 31.17
C LEU A 53 -42.47 -16.81 31.06
N GLY A 54 -42.94 -17.30 29.89
CA GLY A 54 -44.30 -17.81 29.70
C GLY A 54 -44.44 -18.76 28.50
N ASP A 55 -45.21 -19.84 28.67
CA ASP A 55 -45.30 -20.98 27.74
C ASP A 55 -46.30 -20.81 26.57
N GLY A 56 -46.13 -21.63 25.52
CA GLY A 56 -47.15 -21.86 24.50
C GLY A 56 -46.76 -22.95 23.48
N MET A 57 -47.25 -24.19 23.67
CA MET A 57 -47.09 -25.28 22.69
C MET A 57 -48.28 -25.38 21.72
N GLY A 58 -48.02 -25.91 20.52
CA GLY A 58 -49.04 -26.32 19.54
C GLY A 58 -48.49 -27.44 18.64
N GLU A 59 -49.25 -28.52 18.48
CA GLU A 59 -48.84 -29.76 17.82
C GLU A 59 -49.13 -29.73 16.31
N TRP A 60 -48.23 -30.28 15.48
CA TRP A 60 -48.53 -30.95 14.21
C TRP A 60 -47.42 -31.96 13.88
N GLU A 61 -47.78 -33.19 13.53
CA GLU A 61 -46.85 -34.26 13.12
C GLU A 61 -47.47 -35.05 11.95
N GLU A 62 -46.80 -35.05 10.79
CA GLU A 62 -47.03 -36.04 9.72
C GLU A 62 -45.72 -36.25 8.92
N GLN A 63 -45.60 -37.37 8.20
CA GLN A 63 -44.30 -37.99 7.87
C GLN A 63 -43.91 -37.86 6.38
N LEU A 64 -42.62 -38.14 6.08
CA LEU A 64 -41.96 -38.56 4.80
C LEU A 64 -40.61 -37.79 4.56
N PRO A 65 -39.62 -38.34 3.80
CA PRO A 65 -38.42 -38.81 4.49
C PRO A 65 -37.06 -38.23 4.05
N ASP A 66 -36.12 -38.30 5.00
CA ASP A 66 -34.66 -38.44 4.88
C ASP A 66 -33.92 -37.89 3.65
N GLU A 67 -33.48 -36.62 3.74
CA GLU A 67 -32.19 -36.19 3.21
C GLU A 67 -31.64 -35.02 4.07
N ARG A 68 -30.62 -35.28 4.90
CA ARG A 68 -30.11 -34.30 5.88
C ARG A 68 -29.10 -33.32 5.26
N LEU A 69 -29.57 -32.12 4.91
CA LEU A 69 -28.73 -30.93 4.82
C LEU A 69 -28.66 -30.25 6.20
N PRO A 70 -27.49 -30.20 6.87
CA PRO A 70 -27.34 -29.43 8.11
C PRO A 70 -27.28 -27.93 7.81
N THR A 71 -28.11 -27.15 8.51
CA THR A 71 -28.03 -25.69 8.50
C THR A 71 -26.79 -25.20 9.25
N TYR A 72 -26.14 -24.16 8.74
CA TYR A 72 -25.00 -23.51 9.39
C TYR A 72 -25.42 -22.81 10.69
N ASP A 73 -24.99 -23.34 11.84
CA ASP A 73 -24.72 -22.55 13.04
C ASP A 73 -23.71 -23.27 13.96
N ALA A 74 -22.92 -22.49 14.70
CA ALA A 74 -21.98 -22.92 15.76
C ALA A 74 -21.07 -24.17 15.51
N LEU A 75 -19.91 -23.96 14.85
CA LEU A 75 -18.70 -24.78 15.05
C LEU A 75 -17.43 -23.92 15.14
N ASP A 76 -17.31 -23.16 16.22
CA ASP A 76 -16.02 -22.65 16.72
C ASP A 76 -15.49 -23.64 17.77
N ASP A 77 -14.93 -24.76 17.30
CA ASP A 77 -14.40 -25.85 18.15
C ASP A 77 -12.86 -25.84 18.14
N THR A 78 -12.28 -24.93 18.91
CA THR A 78 -10.83 -24.76 19.08
C THR A 78 -10.24 -25.72 20.14
N SER A 79 -10.63 -27.01 20.13
CA SER A 79 -10.33 -27.96 21.22
C SER A 79 -9.29 -29.07 20.95
N SER A 80 -8.31 -28.88 20.04
CA SER A 80 -7.13 -29.79 19.98
C SER A 80 -5.81 -29.18 19.47
N TYR A 81 -5.57 -27.87 19.65
CA TYR A 81 -4.24 -27.30 19.43
C TYR A 81 -3.32 -27.52 20.65
N ASP A 82 -2.15 -28.10 20.41
CA ASP A 82 -1.17 -28.42 21.46
C ASP A 82 -0.63 -27.14 22.13
N SER A 83 -0.51 -27.17 23.45
CA SER A 83 -0.46 -25.98 24.32
C SER A 83 0.93 -25.33 24.44
N ALA A 84 1.61 -25.15 23.30
CA ALA A 84 2.89 -24.46 23.16
C ALA A 84 2.78 -23.00 22.66
N ALA A 85 1.56 -22.53 22.39
CA ALA A 85 1.28 -21.14 22.02
C ALA A 85 1.58 -20.17 23.19
N THR A 86 2.84 -19.72 23.26
CA THR A 86 3.30 -18.83 24.33
C THR A 86 2.70 -17.44 24.13
N THR A 87 1.67 -17.11 24.89
CA THR A 87 1.05 -15.77 24.92
C THR A 87 2.03 -14.75 25.51
N TRP A 88 2.86 -14.15 24.65
CA TRP A 88 3.77 -13.08 25.04
C TRP A 88 2.99 -11.80 25.33
N SER A 89 2.97 -11.39 26.59
CA SER A 89 2.66 -10.01 26.96
C SER A 89 3.78 -9.10 26.43
N TYR A 90 3.54 -8.46 25.29
CA TYR A 90 4.43 -7.42 24.77
C TYR A 90 4.45 -6.26 25.79
N THR A 91 5.60 -5.93 26.37
CA THR A 91 5.72 -4.79 27.30
C THR A 91 7.12 -4.16 27.25
N PRO A 92 7.46 -3.44 26.17
CA PRO A 92 8.76 -2.83 25.98
C PRO A 92 8.67 -1.31 26.16
N THR A 93 8.79 -0.84 27.40
CA THR A 93 9.38 0.50 27.57
C THR A 93 10.87 0.40 27.26
N ARG A 94 11.48 1.53 26.84
CA ARG A 94 12.92 1.62 26.53
C ARG A 94 13.84 1.12 27.64
N GLU A 95 13.36 1.05 28.88
CA GLU A 95 14.13 0.70 30.08
C GLU A 95 13.92 -0.75 30.55
N THR A 96 13.06 -1.55 29.90
CA THR A 96 12.60 -2.85 30.42
C THR A 96 12.73 -4.06 29.47
N GLU A 97 13.35 -3.93 28.30
CA GLU A 97 13.50 -5.06 27.36
C GLU A 97 14.70 -5.99 27.64
N PRO A 98 14.58 -7.30 27.30
CA PRO A 98 15.66 -8.28 27.47
C PRO A 98 16.73 -8.27 26.36
N ASP A 99 16.50 -7.64 25.20
CA ASP A 99 17.50 -7.42 24.14
C ASP A 99 17.43 -5.97 23.63
N PRO A 100 18.01 -4.99 24.33
CA PRO A 100 18.03 -3.60 23.85
C PRO A 100 18.88 -3.42 22.57
N GLU A 101 19.77 -4.37 22.22
CA GLU A 101 20.67 -4.23 21.08
C GLU A 101 19.95 -4.33 19.73
N TRP A 102 18.73 -4.88 19.67
CA TRP A 102 18.02 -5.03 18.38
C TRP A 102 17.75 -3.67 17.72
N ARG A 103 17.50 -2.61 18.50
CA ARG A 103 17.31 -1.24 17.97
C ARG A 103 18.61 -0.63 17.46
N ASP A 104 19.74 -0.86 18.12
CA ASP A 104 21.06 -0.41 17.61
C ASP A 104 21.41 -1.13 16.30
N LYS A 105 21.15 -2.45 16.23
CA LYS A 105 21.29 -3.25 15.00
C LYS A 105 20.35 -2.76 13.89
N ALA A 106 19.12 -2.38 14.22
CA ALA A 106 18.18 -1.77 13.28
C ALA A 106 18.67 -0.38 12.81
N GLN A 107 19.14 0.48 13.71
CA GLN A 107 19.65 1.81 13.36
C GLN A 107 20.91 1.75 12.49
N ALA A 108 21.78 0.76 12.71
CA ALA A 108 22.93 0.49 11.85
C ALA A 108 22.50 0.07 10.43
N ARG A 109 21.50 -0.83 10.30
CA ARG A 109 20.91 -1.18 9.00
C ARG A 109 20.21 0.02 8.33
N ILE A 110 19.49 0.86 9.09
CA ILE A 110 18.84 2.07 8.57
C ILE A 110 19.89 3.02 7.97
N ASP A 111 21.01 3.27 8.65
CA ASP A 111 22.07 4.10 8.05
C ASP A 111 22.72 3.42 6.83
N ALA A 112 23.00 2.11 6.89
CA ALA A 112 23.63 1.37 5.80
C ALA A 112 22.75 1.20 4.54
N HIS A 113 21.42 1.17 4.69
CA HIS A 113 20.50 0.81 3.60
C HIS A 113 19.51 1.90 3.22
N ARG A 114 19.14 2.81 4.12
CA ARG A 114 18.19 3.91 3.86
C ARG A 114 18.87 5.26 3.67
N LYS A 115 20.16 5.38 3.98
CA LYS A 115 20.93 6.62 3.83
C LYS A 115 22.13 6.48 2.88
N ALA A 116 22.45 7.56 2.19
CA ALA A 116 23.58 7.65 1.26
C ALA A 116 24.32 9.00 1.42
N ASP A 117 25.54 9.08 0.89
CA ASP A 117 26.38 10.27 0.98
C ASP A 117 25.90 11.36 0.01
N LEU A 118 25.66 12.57 0.52
CA LEU A 118 25.34 13.75 -0.29
C LEU A 118 26.44 14.80 -0.11
N THR A 119 27.09 15.16 -1.22
CA THR A 119 28.13 16.18 -1.30
C THR A 119 27.64 17.38 -2.11
N VAL A 120 27.70 18.58 -1.54
CA VAL A 120 27.49 19.85 -2.26
C VAL A 120 28.83 20.53 -2.48
N LEU A 121 29.12 20.93 -3.71
CA LEU A 121 30.31 21.67 -4.12
C LEU A 121 29.88 23.05 -4.62
N VAL A 122 30.41 24.11 -4.02
CA VAL A 122 29.99 25.50 -4.29
C VAL A 122 31.15 26.29 -4.89
N TYR A 123 30.90 26.93 -6.04
CA TYR A 123 31.88 27.71 -6.78
C TYR A 123 31.40 29.13 -7.09
N ASP A 124 32.33 30.07 -7.21
CA ASP A 124 32.07 31.42 -7.72
C ASP A 124 31.94 31.44 -9.26
N GLU A 125 31.65 32.61 -9.82
CA GLU A 125 31.50 32.86 -11.26
C GLU A 125 32.78 32.57 -12.08
N ARG A 126 33.92 32.38 -11.39
CA ARG A 126 35.24 32.13 -11.98
C ARG A 126 35.68 30.69 -11.78
N GLY A 127 34.88 29.86 -11.10
CA GLY A 127 35.18 28.47 -10.79
C GLY A 127 36.06 28.26 -9.54
N ASN A 128 36.30 29.28 -8.72
CA ASN A 128 36.99 29.13 -7.44
C ASN A 128 36.02 28.52 -6.40
N PRO A 129 36.48 27.66 -5.48
CA PRO A 129 35.66 27.18 -4.37
C PRO A 129 35.22 28.33 -3.46
N VAL A 130 33.95 28.31 -3.02
CA VAL A 130 33.42 29.28 -2.05
C VAL A 130 33.45 28.65 -0.66
N THR A 131 34.31 29.14 0.22
CA THR A 131 34.35 28.78 1.64
C THR A 131 33.24 29.51 2.42
N ASP A 132 32.77 28.91 3.52
CA ASP A 132 31.79 29.50 4.46
C ASP A 132 30.41 29.84 3.87
N ALA A 133 30.11 29.48 2.63
CA ALA A 133 28.74 29.52 2.10
C ALA A 133 27.83 28.60 2.91
N ASP A 134 26.68 29.13 3.35
CA ASP A 134 25.66 28.42 4.10
C ASP A 134 24.90 27.46 3.15
N VAL A 135 24.81 26.18 3.53
CA VAL A 135 24.15 25.11 2.77
C VAL A 135 23.00 24.54 3.59
N SER A 136 21.85 24.37 2.95
CA SER A 136 20.62 23.82 3.55
C SER A 136 20.05 22.73 2.65
N LEU A 137 19.88 21.54 3.22
CA LEU A 137 19.31 20.35 2.58
C LEU A 137 17.96 20.05 3.21
N ARG A 138 16.89 20.16 2.41
CA ARG A 138 15.53 19.78 2.82
C ARG A 138 15.04 18.67 1.90
N MET A 139 14.86 17.47 2.45
CA MET A 139 14.12 16.41 1.77
C MET A 139 12.69 16.90 1.45
N THR A 140 12.23 16.59 0.25
CA THR A 140 10.90 16.96 -0.28
C THR A 140 10.01 15.73 -0.50
N ARG A 141 10.59 14.58 -0.90
CA ARG A 141 9.91 13.28 -0.99
C ARG A 141 10.87 12.17 -0.56
N HIS A 142 10.43 11.27 0.32
CA HIS A 142 11.22 10.10 0.73
C HIS A 142 11.15 9.01 -0.38
N GLU A 143 12.20 8.20 -0.52
CA GLU A 143 12.26 7.10 -1.52
C GLU A 143 11.43 5.88 -1.09
N PHE A 144 11.63 5.39 0.14
CA PHE A 144 10.79 4.36 0.76
C PHE A 144 9.33 4.85 0.84
N GLY A 145 8.37 3.96 0.56
CA GLY A 145 6.95 4.28 0.63
C GLY A 145 6.42 4.27 2.06
N PHE A 146 5.85 5.39 2.49
CA PHE A 146 5.03 5.52 3.67
C PHE A 146 3.62 5.86 3.18
N GLY A 147 2.68 4.94 3.34
CA GLY A 147 1.39 4.99 2.66
C GLY A 147 0.19 4.67 3.52
N SER A 148 -0.98 4.75 2.89
CA SER A 148 -2.24 4.24 3.43
C SER A 148 -3.16 3.74 2.32
N ALA A 149 -3.99 2.76 2.66
CA ALA A 149 -5.24 2.51 1.97
C ALA A 149 -6.12 3.77 2.01
N VAL A 150 -6.82 4.03 0.92
CA VAL A 150 -7.74 5.14 0.75
C VAL A 150 -9.01 4.67 0.05
N ALA A 151 -10.16 5.22 0.44
CA ALA A 151 -11.46 4.89 -0.15
C ALA A 151 -11.88 5.98 -1.14
N ALA A 152 -12.29 5.61 -2.35
CA ALA A 152 -12.52 6.57 -3.44
C ALA A 152 -13.58 7.62 -3.07
N LYS A 153 -14.64 7.25 -2.33
CA LYS A 153 -15.67 8.18 -1.82
C LYS A 153 -15.09 9.43 -1.13
N PHE A 154 -14.06 9.29 -0.31
CA PHE A 154 -13.47 10.40 0.45
C PHE A 154 -12.36 11.13 -0.33
N ILE A 155 -12.07 10.68 -1.55
CA ILE A 155 -11.24 11.38 -2.53
C ILE A 155 -12.11 12.10 -3.57
N SER A 156 -13.01 11.41 -4.26
CA SER A 156 -13.75 11.93 -5.43
C SER A 156 -15.22 12.28 -5.18
N GLY A 157 -15.77 11.96 -4.01
CA GLY A 157 -17.15 12.27 -3.62
C GLY A 157 -17.37 13.66 -3.04
N ASP A 158 -18.55 13.84 -2.43
CA ASP A 158 -19.08 15.09 -1.86
C ASP A 158 -19.13 15.10 -0.32
N ASP A 159 -18.51 14.12 0.34
CA ASP A 159 -18.52 13.99 1.80
C ASP A 159 -17.89 15.23 2.46
N PRO A 160 -18.47 15.79 3.55
CA PRO A 160 -17.91 16.94 4.26
C PRO A 160 -16.43 16.80 4.66
N ASN A 161 -15.96 15.57 4.85
CA ASN A 161 -14.57 15.28 5.22
C ASN A 161 -13.59 15.27 4.03
N THR A 162 -14.07 15.26 2.79
CA THR A 162 -13.25 15.08 1.56
C THR A 162 -12.07 16.06 1.49
N ALA A 163 -12.27 17.33 1.86
CA ALA A 163 -11.20 18.33 1.88
C ALA A 163 -10.10 18.01 2.91
N THR A 164 -10.50 17.58 4.11
CA THR A 164 -9.58 17.17 5.19
C THR A 164 -8.87 15.86 4.83
N TYR A 165 -9.60 14.86 4.34
CA TYR A 165 -9.08 13.55 3.93
C TYR A 165 -8.01 13.69 2.83
N ARG A 166 -8.30 14.43 1.75
CA ARG A 166 -7.33 14.81 0.71
C ARG A 166 -6.11 15.56 1.27
N GLY A 167 -6.33 16.50 2.19
CA GLY A 167 -5.27 17.28 2.82
C GLY A 167 -4.35 16.45 3.72
N MET A 168 -4.91 15.43 4.37
CA MET A 168 -4.19 14.50 5.24
C MET A 168 -3.38 13.50 4.42
N ILE A 169 -3.92 12.98 3.30
CA ILE A 169 -3.18 12.12 2.35
C ILE A 169 -1.89 12.82 1.90
N ARG A 170 -2.00 14.05 1.36
CA ARG A 170 -0.85 14.87 0.93
C ARG A 170 0.18 15.20 2.02
N ARG A 171 -0.21 15.11 3.29
CA ARG A 171 0.66 15.47 4.43
C ARG A 171 1.35 14.25 5.05
N LEU A 172 0.75 13.07 4.96
CA LEU A 172 1.17 11.87 5.69
C LEU A 172 1.87 10.83 4.83
N PHE A 173 1.59 10.81 3.52
CA PHE A 173 1.90 9.68 2.65
C PHE A 173 2.58 10.09 1.34
N ASN A 174 3.36 9.18 0.73
CA ASN A 174 3.98 9.33 -0.60
C ASN A 174 3.63 8.19 -1.58
N VAL A 175 2.81 7.23 -1.14
CA VAL A 175 2.22 6.10 -1.90
C VAL A 175 0.85 5.78 -1.30
N VAL A 176 -0.09 5.23 -2.07
CA VAL A 176 -1.41 4.79 -1.56
C VAL A 176 -1.88 3.47 -2.19
N THR A 177 -2.90 2.88 -1.60
CA THR A 177 -3.64 1.72 -2.13
C THR A 177 -5.13 2.06 -2.18
N ILE A 178 -5.88 1.60 -3.19
CA ILE A 178 -7.35 1.70 -3.13
C ILE A 178 -7.88 0.56 -2.26
N GLU A 179 -8.62 0.88 -1.19
CA GLU A 179 -8.96 -0.09 -0.13
C GLU A 179 -9.95 -1.18 -0.58
N SER A 180 -11.01 -0.77 -1.30
CA SER A 180 -12.06 -1.68 -1.79
C SER A 180 -12.62 -1.31 -3.16
N ASP A 181 -12.47 -0.06 -3.60
CA ASP A 181 -13.12 0.45 -4.82
C ASP A 181 -12.55 -0.18 -6.13
N LEU A 182 -11.45 -0.96 -6.04
CA LEU A 182 -10.85 -1.80 -7.10
C LEU A 182 -10.86 -3.31 -6.76
N LYS A 183 -11.75 -3.78 -5.87
CA LYS A 183 -11.99 -5.23 -5.68
C LYS A 183 -13.06 -5.68 -6.65
N TRP A 184 -12.89 -6.84 -7.30
CA TRP A 184 -13.75 -7.37 -8.37
C TRP A 184 -15.27 -7.03 -8.25
N PRO A 185 -15.99 -7.31 -7.14
CA PRO A 185 -17.43 -7.00 -7.05
C PRO A 185 -17.76 -5.50 -7.06
N HIS A 186 -16.84 -4.66 -6.56
CA HIS A 186 -16.95 -3.21 -6.57
C HIS A 186 -16.55 -2.63 -7.94
N TRP A 187 -15.57 -3.24 -8.63
CA TRP A 187 -15.20 -2.85 -9.99
C TRP A 187 -16.35 -3.03 -10.99
N GLU A 188 -17.20 -4.04 -10.80
CA GLU A 188 -18.38 -4.29 -11.66
C GLU A 188 -19.58 -3.37 -11.36
N ASP A 189 -19.63 -2.71 -10.19
CA ASP A 189 -20.58 -1.62 -9.94
C ASP A 189 -20.16 -0.36 -10.74
N LEU A 190 -20.94 -0.03 -11.77
CA LEU A 190 -20.69 1.10 -12.68
C LEU A 190 -20.81 2.49 -12.03
N ALA A 191 -21.32 2.61 -10.80
CA ALA A 191 -21.27 3.84 -10.02
C ALA A 191 -19.98 3.89 -9.19
N ASN A 192 -19.59 2.78 -8.56
CA ASN A 192 -18.29 2.66 -7.88
C ASN A 192 -17.11 2.82 -8.85
N ARG A 193 -17.11 2.14 -10.01
CA ARG A 193 -16.05 2.25 -11.02
C ARG A 193 -15.78 3.71 -11.44
N LYS A 194 -16.83 4.52 -11.58
CA LYS A 194 -16.71 5.96 -11.89
C LYS A 194 -16.09 6.75 -10.74
N LEU A 195 -16.41 6.38 -9.50
CA LEU A 195 -15.86 6.99 -8.29
C LEU A 195 -14.37 6.66 -8.14
N ALA A 196 -13.99 5.39 -8.37
CA ALA A 196 -12.62 4.88 -8.39
C ALA A 196 -11.78 5.59 -9.47
N LEU A 197 -12.22 5.59 -10.73
CA LEU A 197 -11.53 6.27 -11.84
C LEU A 197 -11.34 7.78 -11.58
N ALA A 198 -12.30 8.44 -10.91
CA ALA A 198 -12.17 9.84 -10.50
C ALA A 198 -11.17 10.03 -9.34
N ALA A 199 -11.05 9.07 -8.43
CA ALA A 199 -10.06 9.08 -7.35
C ALA A 199 -8.64 8.80 -7.86
N LEU A 200 -8.46 7.82 -8.74
CA LEU A 200 -7.19 7.52 -9.41
C LEU A 200 -6.65 8.73 -10.16
N ARG A 201 -7.52 9.41 -10.93
CA ARG A 201 -7.16 10.68 -11.60
C ARG A 201 -6.67 11.73 -10.60
N TRP A 202 -7.36 11.92 -9.47
CA TRP A 202 -6.95 12.88 -8.46
C TRP A 202 -5.61 12.50 -7.81
N LEU A 203 -5.36 11.21 -7.56
CA LEU A 203 -4.09 10.71 -7.02
C LEU A 203 -2.94 10.99 -7.98
N ARG A 204 -3.10 10.67 -9.28
CA ARG A 204 -2.13 10.98 -10.33
C ARG A 204 -1.90 12.49 -10.50
N GLU A 205 -2.95 13.31 -10.44
CA GLU A 205 -2.87 14.79 -10.43
C GLU A 205 -2.18 15.36 -9.17
N ASN A 206 -1.78 14.51 -8.22
CA ASN A 206 -1.08 14.87 -6.98
C ASN A 206 0.17 14.00 -6.77
N ASP A 207 0.73 13.44 -7.84
CA ASP A 207 2.00 12.67 -7.86
C ASP A 207 2.02 11.43 -6.94
N PHE A 208 0.86 10.82 -6.69
CA PHE A 208 0.75 9.58 -5.92
C PHE A 208 0.87 8.34 -6.82
N PRO A 209 1.89 7.48 -6.62
CA PRO A 209 1.84 6.11 -7.10
C PRO A 209 0.78 5.32 -6.31
N VAL A 210 -0.01 4.51 -7.02
CA VAL A 210 -1.14 3.77 -6.48
C VAL A 210 -0.98 2.26 -6.71
N ARG A 211 -1.02 1.47 -5.63
CA ARG A 211 -1.14 0.00 -5.72
C ARG A 211 -2.61 -0.36 -5.95
N GLY A 212 -2.88 -1.14 -7.00
CA GLY A 212 -4.17 -1.75 -7.26
C GLY A 212 -4.42 -2.92 -6.32
N HIS A 213 -5.56 -2.91 -5.63
CA HIS A 213 -5.94 -3.93 -4.67
C HIS A 213 -7.46 -4.19 -4.78
N ASN A 214 -7.90 -5.33 -5.29
CA ASN A 214 -7.11 -6.44 -5.85
C ASN A 214 -7.91 -7.13 -6.97
N LEU A 215 -7.19 -7.74 -7.91
CA LEU A 215 -7.81 -8.36 -9.09
C LEU A 215 -8.55 -9.65 -8.72
N LEU A 216 -7.94 -10.53 -7.92
CA LEU A 216 -8.52 -11.80 -7.52
C LEU A 216 -8.37 -12.04 -6.01
N TRP A 217 -9.50 -12.23 -5.33
CA TRP A 217 -9.57 -12.69 -3.93
C TRP A 217 -10.58 -13.84 -3.89
N GLY A 218 -10.10 -15.08 -3.82
CA GLY A 218 -10.91 -16.28 -4.08
C GLY A 218 -11.88 -16.68 -2.96
N GLY A 219 -12.46 -15.71 -2.25
CA GLY A 219 -13.43 -15.93 -1.18
C GLY A 219 -14.86 -15.67 -1.61
N HIS A 220 -15.81 -16.49 -1.14
CA HIS A 220 -17.23 -16.38 -1.51
C HIS A 220 -17.84 -14.98 -1.28
N SER A 221 -17.37 -14.24 -0.28
CA SER A 221 -17.81 -12.87 0.03
C SER A 221 -17.09 -11.77 -0.79
N TRP A 222 -16.07 -12.14 -1.55
CA TRP A 222 -15.17 -11.25 -2.29
C TRP A 222 -15.22 -11.45 -3.81
N LEU A 223 -15.98 -12.45 -4.28
CA LEU A 223 -16.27 -12.71 -5.68
C LEU A 223 -17.67 -12.16 -6.05
N PRO A 224 -17.92 -11.77 -7.31
CA PRO A 224 -19.27 -11.40 -7.75
C PRO A 224 -20.28 -12.56 -7.57
N PRO A 225 -21.57 -12.29 -7.32
CA PRO A 225 -22.55 -13.31 -6.91
C PRO A 225 -22.77 -14.48 -7.88
N ASP A 226 -22.42 -14.32 -9.16
CA ASP A 226 -22.52 -15.39 -10.16
C ASP A 226 -21.33 -16.38 -10.12
N VAL A 227 -20.14 -15.91 -9.72
CA VAL A 227 -18.88 -16.65 -9.84
C VAL A 227 -18.86 -17.96 -9.04
N PRO A 228 -19.32 -18.03 -7.77
CA PRO A 228 -19.40 -19.30 -7.04
C PRO A 228 -20.25 -20.37 -7.74
N GLY A 229 -21.30 -19.97 -8.47
CA GLY A 229 -22.15 -20.89 -9.23
C GLY A 229 -21.44 -21.53 -10.43
N LEU A 230 -20.41 -20.88 -10.96
CA LEU A 230 -19.63 -21.36 -12.10
C LEU A 230 -18.55 -22.39 -11.72
N THR A 231 -18.27 -22.60 -10.44
CA THR A 231 -17.26 -23.58 -9.95
C THR A 231 -17.51 -25.02 -10.44
N SER A 232 -18.76 -25.37 -10.78
CA SER A 232 -19.13 -26.66 -11.37
C SER A 232 -18.85 -26.76 -12.88
N ASN A 233 -18.42 -25.67 -13.54
CA ASN A 233 -18.13 -25.58 -14.96
C ASN A 233 -16.82 -24.78 -15.19
N PRO A 234 -15.64 -25.44 -15.08
CA PRO A 234 -14.34 -24.79 -15.16
C PRO A 234 -14.13 -23.93 -16.42
N ALA A 235 -14.68 -24.34 -17.58
CA ALA A 235 -14.57 -23.56 -18.81
C ALA A 235 -15.32 -22.22 -18.74
N ALA A 236 -16.50 -22.19 -18.10
CA ALA A 236 -17.25 -20.95 -17.91
C ALA A 236 -16.65 -20.07 -16.81
N LEU A 237 -16.14 -20.67 -15.73
CA LEU A 237 -15.44 -19.95 -14.67
C LEU A 237 -14.14 -19.32 -15.17
N GLU A 238 -13.33 -20.04 -15.95
CA GLU A 238 -12.10 -19.50 -16.56
C GLU A 238 -12.40 -18.35 -17.52
N GLN A 239 -13.44 -18.47 -18.34
CA GLN A 239 -13.90 -17.37 -19.20
C GLN A 239 -14.33 -16.14 -18.38
N ARG A 240 -14.97 -16.36 -17.22
CA ARG A 240 -15.44 -15.32 -16.31
C ARG A 240 -14.30 -14.60 -15.60
N VAL A 241 -13.29 -15.34 -15.12
CA VAL A 241 -12.05 -14.79 -14.52
C VAL A 241 -11.24 -14.03 -15.58
N THR A 242 -11.00 -14.64 -16.74
CA THR A 242 -10.27 -14.01 -17.85
C THR A 242 -10.96 -12.72 -18.32
N GLY A 243 -12.29 -12.74 -18.43
CA GLY A 243 -13.07 -11.56 -18.83
C GLY A 243 -12.96 -10.39 -17.85
N HIS A 244 -12.89 -10.67 -16.54
CA HIS A 244 -12.65 -9.64 -15.53
C HIS A 244 -11.24 -9.06 -15.62
N LEU A 245 -10.21 -9.92 -15.65
CA LEU A 245 -8.81 -9.48 -15.76
C LEU A 245 -8.58 -8.61 -17.01
N VAL A 246 -9.23 -8.95 -18.13
CA VAL A 246 -9.18 -8.14 -19.36
C VAL A 246 -9.94 -6.81 -19.21
N ASP A 247 -11.10 -6.76 -18.57
CA ASP A 247 -11.86 -5.52 -18.38
C ASP A 247 -11.22 -4.54 -17.39
N GLU A 248 -10.66 -5.02 -16.27
CA GLU A 248 -10.03 -4.14 -15.27
C GLU A 248 -8.64 -3.67 -15.72
N VAL A 249 -7.73 -4.60 -16.04
CA VAL A 249 -6.32 -4.25 -16.31
C VAL A 249 -6.20 -3.43 -17.60
N SER A 250 -6.93 -3.77 -18.66
CA SER A 250 -6.87 -2.99 -19.92
C SER A 250 -7.50 -1.59 -19.82
N LEU A 251 -8.35 -1.33 -18.81
CA LEU A 251 -8.91 0.01 -18.56
C LEU A 251 -8.01 0.85 -17.64
N LEU A 252 -7.02 0.22 -16.98
CA LEU A 252 -6.11 0.83 -16.01
C LEU A 252 -4.62 0.73 -16.41
N GLU A 253 -4.32 0.32 -17.65
CA GLU A 253 -2.96 0.20 -18.21
C GLU A 253 -2.14 1.47 -17.97
N GLY A 254 -1.08 1.37 -17.16
CA GLY A 254 -0.18 2.46 -16.82
C GLY A 254 -0.76 3.54 -15.88
N GLU A 255 -1.99 3.40 -15.39
CA GLU A 255 -2.56 4.28 -14.36
C GLU A 255 -2.14 3.87 -12.94
N LEU A 256 -1.80 2.59 -12.73
CA LEU A 256 -1.29 2.04 -11.47
C LEU A 256 0.17 1.62 -11.62
N PHE A 257 0.97 1.73 -10.55
CA PHE A 257 2.38 1.26 -10.59
C PHE A 257 2.52 -0.19 -10.14
N GLU A 258 1.49 -0.77 -9.52
CA GLU A 258 1.48 -2.14 -9.00
C GLU A 258 0.08 -2.74 -8.96
N TRP A 259 0.01 -4.08 -8.92
CA TRP A 259 -1.20 -4.85 -8.64
C TRP A 259 -0.94 -5.95 -7.61
N ASP A 260 -1.77 -6.00 -6.56
CA ASP A 260 -2.05 -7.23 -5.82
C ASP A 260 -2.90 -8.12 -6.75
N VAL A 261 -2.26 -9.03 -7.50
CA VAL A 261 -2.92 -9.83 -8.55
C VAL A 261 -3.75 -10.96 -7.95
N VAL A 262 -3.19 -11.64 -6.95
CA VAL A 262 -3.91 -12.64 -6.15
C VAL A 262 -3.74 -12.30 -4.67
N ASN A 263 -4.86 -12.14 -3.99
CA ASN A 263 -4.96 -11.83 -2.58
C ASN A 263 -5.37 -13.08 -1.79
N GLU A 264 -4.58 -13.40 -0.77
CA GLU A 264 -4.80 -14.43 0.26
C GLU A 264 -5.03 -15.88 -0.25
N PRO A 265 -4.20 -16.39 -1.19
CA PRO A 265 -4.40 -17.71 -1.79
C PRO A 265 -4.21 -18.91 -0.84
N ASP A 266 -3.56 -18.76 0.34
CA ASP A 266 -3.45 -19.84 1.34
C ASP A 266 -4.81 -20.19 1.98
N TYR A 267 -5.76 -19.24 1.96
CA TYR A 267 -7.07 -19.41 2.62
C TYR A 267 -8.26 -19.30 1.64
N TYR A 268 -8.11 -18.54 0.54
CA TYR A 268 -9.20 -18.23 -0.38
C TYR A 268 -8.98 -18.87 -1.76
N ASP A 269 -9.19 -20.18 -1.80
CA ASP A 269 -8.88 -21.10 -2.91
C ASP A 269 -10.06 -21.42 -3.84
N VAL A 270 -11.21 -20.71 -3.78
CA VAL A 270 -12.42 -21.11 -4.54
C VAL A 270 -12.19 -21.15 -6.06
N LEU A 271 -11.31 -20.28 -6.58
CA LEU A 271 -10.95 -20.26 -7.99
C LEU A 271 -9.96 -21.38 -8.34
N THR A 272 -8.85 -21.51 -7.59
CA THR A 272 -7.79 -22.50 -7.84
C THR A 272 -8.27 -23.94 -7.62
N ARG A 273 -9.11 -24.19 -6.61
CA ARG A 273 -9.75 -25.50 -6.39
C ARG A 273 -10.63 -25.94 -7.56
N ALA A 274 -11.21 -24.98 -8.31
CA ALA A 274 -12.09 -25.26 -9.44
C ALA A 274 -11.37 -25.26 -10.81
N LEU A 275 -10.21 -24.60 -10.92
CA LEU A 275 -9.50 -24.36 -12.18
C LEU A 275 -8.09 -24.93 -12.27
N GLY A 276 -7.49 -25.34 -11.13
CA GLY A 276 -6.07 -25.70 -11.00
C GLY A 276 -5.25 -24.62 -10.29
N GLU A 277 -4.18 -25.01 -9.62
CA GLU A 277 -3.20 -24.07 -9.02
C GLU A 277 -2.28 -23.45 -10.08
N GLU A 278 -2.04 -24.17 -11.17
CA GLU A 278 -1.29 -23.70 -12.35
C GLU A 278 -1.87 -22.40 -12.94
N LYS A 279 -3.16 -22.13 -12.71
CA LYS A 279 -3.83 -20.91 -13.18
C LYS A 279 -3.34 -19.65 -12.50
N LEU A 280 -2.74 -19.74 -11.31
CA LEU A 280 -2.04 -18.61 -10.71
C LEU A 280 -0.99 -18.07 -11.69
N ILE A 281 -0.13 -18.94 -12.24
CA ILE A 281 0.92 -18.58 -13.20
C ILE A 281 0.31 -17.93 -14.46
N GLU A 282 -0.74 -18.54 -15.02
CA GLU A 282 -1.43 -18.01 -16.20
C GLU A 282 -2.06 -16.62 -15.97
N TRP A 283 -2.60 -16.34 -14.77
CA TRP A 283 -3.16 -15.04 -14.42
C TRP A 283 -2.07 -13.97 -14.30
N TYR A 284 -0.94 -14.23 -13.61
CA TYR A 284 0.19 -13.29 -13.60
C TYR A 284 0.72 -13.02 -15.01
N GLN A 285 0.83 -14.06 -15.85
CA GLN A 285 1.23 -13.90 -17.25
C GLN A 285 0.18 -13.13 -18.08
N LEU A 286 -1.12 -13.25 -17.78
CA LEU A 286 -2.16 -12.45 -18.43
C LEU A 286 -2.07 -10.99 -18.02
N VAL A 287 -2.02 -10.69 -16.73
CA VAL A 287 -1.94 -9.31 -16.21
C VAL A 287 -0.70 -8.60 -16.77
N HIS A 288 0.47 -9.26 -16.80
CA HIS A 288 1.69 -8.65 -17.35
C HIS A 288 1.65 -8.45 -18.89
N ARG A 289 0.81 -9.18 -19.62
CA ARG A 289 0.56 -8.93 -21.06
C ARG A 289 -0.41 -7.77 -21.29
N LEU A 290 -1.25 -7.43 -20.31
CA LEU A 290 -2.23 -6.34 -20.38
C LEU A 290 -1.65 -5.02 -19.85
N ASP A 291 -0.86 -5.09 -18.77
CA ASP A 291 -0.03 -3.99 -18.27
C ASP A 291 1.41 -4.51 -18.01
N PRO A 292 2.35 -4.27 -18.95
CA PRO A 292 3.75 -4.65 -18.78
C PRO A 292 4.58 -3.65 -17.96
N GLN A 293 3.96 -2.62 -17.37
CA GLN A 293 4.64 -1.59 -16.55
C GLN A 293 4.33 -1.72 -15.06
N ALA A 294 3.15 -2.22 -14.70
CA ALA A 294 2.77 -2.50 -13.32
C ALA A 294 3.61 -3.63 -12.70
N ARG A 295 4.12 -3.40 -11.47
CA ARG A 295 4.76 -4.47 -10.67
C ARG A 295 3.69 -5.41 -10.13
N LEU A 296 3.81 -6.71 -10.39
CA LEU A 296 2.83 -7.69 -9.94
C LEU A 296 3.23 -8.33 -8.61
N PHE A 297 2.31 -8.30 -7.65
CA PHE A 297 2.49 -8.81 -6.29
C PHE A 297 1.50 -9.93 -5.99
N ILE A 298 1.97 -10.88 -5.18
CA ILE A 298 1.15 -11.77 -4.36
C ILE A 298 1.05 -11.16 -2.96
N ASN A 299 -0.12 -11.21 -2.32
CA ASN A 299 -0.35 -10.60 -1.01
C ASN A 299 -1.14 -11.56 -0.10
N GLU A 300 -0.78 -11.65 1.18
CA GLU A 300 -1.33 -12.67 2.09
C GLU A 300 -1.38 -12.19 3.55
N TYR A 301 -2.41 -12.63 4.28
CA TYR A 301 -2.65 -12.24 5.65
C TYR A 301 -1.82 -13.06 6.64
N GLY A 302 -1.59 -12.50 7.83
CA GLY A 302 -1.08 -13.28 8.97
C GLY A 302 0.31 -13.91 8.81
N ILE A 303 1.08 -13.62 7.75
CA ILE A 303 2.43 -14.18 7.57
C ILE A 303 3.39 -13.73 8.67
N ILE A 304 3.21 -12.51 9.19
CA ILE A 304 4.03 -11.94 10.26
C ILE A 304 3.63 -12.48 11.63
N THR A 305 2.32 -12.64 11.88
CA THR A 305 1.74 -13.05 13.17
C THR A 305 1.50 -14.55 13.33
N GLY A 306 1.55 -15.31 12.23
CA GLY A 306 1.14 -16.70 12.14
C GLY A 306 2.22 -17.72 12.48
N SER A 307 1.88 -18.99 12.25
CA SER A 307 2.75 -20.13 12.48
C SER A 307 3.74 -20.36 11.33
N ASP A 308 4.81 -21.11 11.61
CA ASP A 308 5.77 -21.59 10.61
C ASP A 308 5.10 -22.35 9.45
N TYR A 309 4.00 -23.07 9.72
CA TYR A 309 3.18 -23.72 8.71
C TYR A 309 2.55 -22.73 7.71
N LYS A 310 1.90 -21.66 8.19
CA LYS A 310 1.31 -20.66 7.28
C LYS A 310 2.38 -19.87 6.50
N GLN A 311 3.56 -19.70 7.09
CA GLN A 311 4.72 -19.17 6.36
C GLN A 311 5.21 -20.15 5.28
N GLN A 312 5.24 -21.46 5.56
CA GLN A 312 5.66 -22.47 4.60
C GLN A 312 4.70 -22.58 3.41
N ASN A 313 3.38 -22.60 3.64
CA ASN A 313 2.39 -22.63 2.56
C ASN A 313 2.54 -21.43 1.60
N TYR A 314 2.81 -20.24 2.15
CA TYR A 314 3.01 -19.04 1.35
C TYR A 314 4.36 -19.05 0.61
N GLU A 315 5.42 -19.54 1.25
CA GLU A 315 6.72 -19.79 0.63
C GLU A 315 6.61 -20.79 -0.53
N ASP A 316 5.84 -21.87 -0.36
CA ASP A 316 5.62 -22.89 -1.39
C ASP A 316 4.77 -22.34 -2.55
N THR A 317 3.78 -21.50 -2.26
CA THR A 317 3.00 -20.76 -3.28
C THR A 317 3.88 -19.79 -4.09
N ILE A 318 4.73 -19.02 -3.42
CA ILE A 318 5.68 -18.10 -4.08
C ILE A 318 6.69 -18.88 -4.92
N ARG A 319 7.19 -20.02 -4.42
CA ARG A 319 8.08 -20.90 -5.18
C ARG A 319 7.40 -21.45 -6.43
N SER A 320 6.14 -21.89 -6.33
CA SER A 320 5.35 -22.37 -7.47
C SER A 320 5.21 -21.29 -8.56
N LEU A 321 4.95 -20.03 -8.18
CA LEU A 321 4.93 -18.89 -9.10
C LEU A 321 6.29 -18.64 -9.77
N VAL A 322 7.37 -18.61 -8.99
CA VAL A 322 8.73 -18.32 -9.50
C VAL A 322 9.23 -19.44 -10.41
N ASP A 323 9.17 -20.69 -9.96
CA ASP A 323 9.63 -21.87 -10.73
C ASP A 323 8.74 -22.11 -11.97
N GLY A 324 7.45 -21.74 -11.90
CA GLY A 324 6.50 -21.78 -13.01
C GLY A 324 6.66 -20.66 -14.05
N GLY A 325 7.54 -19.68 -13.82
CA GLY A 325 7.75 -18.56 -14.74
C GLY A 325 6.58 -17.56 -14.75
N ALA A 326 5.95 -17.32 -13.60
CA ALA A 326 5.07 -16.18 -13.41
C ALA A 326 5.90 -14.87 -13.32
N PRO A 327 5.46 -13.78 -13.96
CA PRO A 327 6.08 -12.45 -13.83
C PRO A 327 5.75 -11.82 -12.46
N LEU A 328 6.24 -12.44 -11.38
CA LEU A 328 6.12 -11.96 -10.00
C LEU A 328 7.24 -10.97 -9.69
N HIS A 329 6.87 -9.77 -9.25
CA HIS A 329 7.79 -8.63 -9.06
C HIS A 329 7.96 -8.20 -7.59
N GLY A 330 7.20 -8.79 -6.66
CA GLY A 330 7.26 -8.46 -5.24
C GLY A 330 6.35 -9.36 -4.39
N ILE A 331 6.57 -9.31 -3.06
CA ILE A 331 5.83 -10.11 -2.08
C ILE A 331 5.19 -9.16 -1.05
N GLY A 332 3.87 -9.17 -1.00
CA GLY A 332 3.05 -8.45 -0.02
C GLY A 332 2.92 -9.24 1.27
N LEU A 333 3.13 -8.56 2.39
CA LEU A 333 2.99 -9.09 3.74
C LEU A 333 2.04 -8.18 4.51
N GLN A 334 0.78 -8.59 4.69
CA GLN A 334 -0.18 -7.78 5.45
C GLN A 334 0.29 -7.60 6.90
N GLY A 335 -0.05 -6.45 7.48
CA GLY A 335 0.37 -6.03 8.82
C GLY A 335 -0.79 -5.97 9.81
N HIS A 336 -1.77 -6.87 9.71
CA HIS A 336 -2.93 -6.90 10.60
C HIS A 336 -2.59 -7.47 11.99
N PHE A 337 -2.51 -6.59 13.00
CA PHE A 337 -2.28 -6.96 14.39
C PHE A 337 -3.51 -6.71 15.26
N SER A 338 -3.73 -7.59 16.23
CA SER A 338 -4.72 -7.41 17.30
C SER A 338 -4.24 -8.12 18.57
N TRP A 339 -4.84 -9.26 18.94
CA TRP A 339 -4.48 -10.04 20.14
C TRP A 339 -3.06 -10.62 20.10
N THR A 340 -2.54 -10.90 18.91
CA THR A 340 -1.19 -11.49 18.72
C THR A 340 -0.23 -10.42 18.20
N LEU A 341 0.74 -10.04 19.03
CA LEU A 341 1.80 -9.09 18.68
C LEU A 341 3.11 -9.83 18.42
N THR A 342 3.82 -9.46 17.36
CA THR A 342 5.05 -10.14 16.92
C THR A 342 6.29 -9.38 17.36
N ALA A 343 7.12 -9.99 18.21
CA ALA A 343 8.36 -9.38 18.67
C ALA A 343 9.28 -9.00 17.49
N PRO A 344 9.98 -7.85 17.51
CA PRO A 344 10.80 -7.37 16.39
C PRO A 344 11.83 -8.39 15.86
N SER A 345 12.41 -9.20 16.73
CA SER A 345 13.35 -10.27 16.34
C SER A 345 12.72 -11.44 15.59
N ASN A 346 11.40 -11.64 15.69
CA ASN A 346 10.64 -12.59 14.88
C ASN A 346 10.15 -11.94 13.58
N VAL A 347 9.71 -10.68 13.61
CA VAL A 347 9.43 -9.90 12.38
C VAL A 347 10.64 -9.90 11.45
N LEU A 348 11.84 -9.68 11.99
CA LEU A 348 13.08 -9.71 11.23
C LEU A 348 13.32 -11.07 10.56
N LYS A 349 13.12 -12.20 11.26
CA LYS A 349 13.25 -13.55 10.68
C LYS A 349 12.25 -13.78 9.54
N THR A 350 11.00 -13.34 9.70
CA THR A 350 9.99 -13.46 8.64
C THR A 350 10.41 -12.66 7.41
N LEU A 351 10.92 -11.43 7.59
CA LEU A 351 11.43 -10.63 6.48
C LEU A 351 12.68 -11.26 5.83
N ASP A 352 13.61 -11.79 6.62
CA ASP A 352 14.78 -12.52 6.10
C ASP A 352 14.39 -13.79 5.32
N ARG A 353 13.33 -14.50 5.75
CA ARG A 353 12.77 -15.68 5.08
C ARG A 353 12.26 -15.33 3.67
N PHE A 354 11.34 -14.37 3.55
CA PHE A 354 10.75 -14.03 2.26
C PHE A 354 11.71 -13.23 1.36
N ALA A 355 12.69 -12.51 1.92
CA ALA A 355 13.75 -11.88 1.14
C ALA A 355 14.69 -12.88 0.45
N ALA A 356 14.69 -14.16 0.85
CA ALA A 356 15.46 -15.21 0.18
C ALA A 356 15.06 -15.44 -1.28
N PHE A 357 13.84 -15.06 -1.68
CA PHE A 357 13.39 -15.06 -3.08
C PHE A 357 14.04 -13.96 -3.95
N GLY A 358 14.78 -13.01 -3.35
CA GLY A 358 15.41 -11.89 -4.07
C GLY A 358 14.44 -10.79 -4.53
N LEU A 359 13.14 -10.97 -4.30
CA LEU A 359 12.09 -10.01 -4.60
C LEU A 359 11.97 -8.92 -3.50
N PRO A 360 11.50 -7.70 -3.83
CA PRO A 360 11.15 -6.69 -2.84
C PRO A 360 9.96 -7.14 -1.99
N LEU A 361 9.98 -6.76 -0.71
CA LEU A 361 8.91 -7.02 0.25
C LEU A 361 8.15 -5.73 0.55
N GLU A 362 6.85 -5.81 0.79
CA GLU A 362 6.07 -4.66 1.26
C GLU A 362 5.16 -5.00 2.42
N ILE A 363 5.10 -4.11 3.42
CA ILE A 363 4.03 -4.20 4.43
C ILE A 363 2.82 -3.51 3.84
N THR A 364 1.88 -4.32 3.37
CA THR A 364 0.81 -3.92 2.46
C THR A 364 -0.41 -3.34 3.16
N GLU A 365 -0.69 -3.81 4.38
CA GLU A 365 -1.95 -3.57 5.11
C GLU A 365 -1.71 -3.51 6.63
N LEU A 366 -0.99 -2.50 7.10
CA LEU A 366 -0.65 -2.32 8.53
C LEU A 366 -1.83 -1.76 9.32
N ASP A 367 -2.31 -2.51 10.32
CA ASP A 367 -3.15 -1.99 11.38
C ASP A 367 -2.86 -2.66 12.73
N VAL A 368 -3.11 -1.95 13.83
CA VAL A 368 -2.84 -2.42 15.20
C VAL A 368 -4.09 -2.17 16.05
N ASP A 369 -5.02 -3.12 16.06
CA ASP A 369 -6.28 -3.01 16.80
C ASP A 369 -6.07 -3.42 18.28
N LEU A 370 -5.79 -2.41 19.10
CA LEU A 370 -5.60 -2.53 20.55
C LEU A 370 -6.36 -1.40 21.25
N SER A 371 -6.94 -1.72 22.41
CA SER A 371 -7.63 -0.74 23.27
C SER A 371 -6.67 0.08 24.14
N ASP A 372 -5.47 -0.45 24.45
CA ASP A 372 -4.40 0.31 25.09
C ASP A 372 -3.64 1.13 24.04
N GLU A 373 -3.96 2.41 23.93
CA GLU A 373 -3.28 3.35 23.02
C GLU A 373 -1.76 3.49 23.32
N THR A 374 -1.27 3.12 24.51
CA THR A 374 0.16 3.16 24.87
C THR A 374 0.87 1.97 24.25
N LEU A 375 0.38 0.75 24.53
CA LEU A 375 0.89 -0.49 23.94
C LEU A 375 0.82 -0.46 22.41
N GLN A 376 -0.27 0.10 21.87
CA GLN A 376 -0.45 0.35 20.45
C GLN A 376 0.66 1.24 19.86
N ALA A 377 1.06 2.30 20.57
CA ALA A 377 2.07 3.23 20.10
C ALA A 377 3.49 2.63 20.19
N ASP A 378 3.82 1.94 21.29
CA ASP A 378 5.13 1.33 21.47
C ASP A 378 5.34 0.15 20.51
N PHE A 379 4.33 -0.71 20.31
CA PHE A 379 4.37 -1.76 19.29
C PHE A 379 4.54 -1.19 17.88
N MET A 380 3.78 -0.15 17.52
CA MET A 380 3.90 0.52 16.23
C MET A 380 5.32 1.07 16.00
N ARG A 381 5.92 1.69 17.03
CA ARG A 381 7.27 2.25 16.94
C ARG A 381 8.28 1.18 16.56
N ASP A 382 8.23 0.07 17.28
CA ASP A 382 9.20 -1.00 17.15
C ASP A 382 9.00 -1.80 15.85
N PHE A 383 7.74 -2.09 15.50
CA PHE A 383 7.38 -2.73 14.25
C PHE A 383 7.84 -1.91 13.04
N MET A 384 7.48 -0.63 12.97
CA MET A 384 7.95 0.25 11.89
C MET A 384 9.48 0.32 11.84
N THR A 385 10.16 0.38 13.00
CA THR A 385 11.62 0.48 13.07
C THR A 385 12.31 -0.77 12.53
N VAL A 386 11.86 -1.98 12.90
CA VAL A 386 12.49 -3.21 12.37
C VAL A 386 12.20 -3.41 10.89
N VAL A 387 10.98 -3.15 10.44
CA VAL A 387 10.58 -3.23 9.03
C VAL A 387 11.37 -2.24 8.17
N PHE A 388 11.39 -0.95 8.56
CA PHE A 388 12.15 0.08 7.84
C PHE A 388 13.66 -0.23 7.82
N SER A 389 14.19 -0.94 8.83
CA SER A 389 15.58 -1.39 8.84
C SER A 389 15.90 -2.54 7.87
N HIS A 390 14.91 -3.30 7.37
CA HIS A 390 15.18 -4.47 6.54
C HIS A 390 15.43 -4.12 5.07
N PRO A 391 16.58 -4.49 4.46
CA PRO A 391 16.97 -3.97 3.15
C PRO A 391 16.05 -4.35 1.98
N ALA A 392 15.30 -5.46 2.08
CA ALA A 392 14.40 -5.89 1.01
C ALA A 392 13.03 -5.18 1.05
N VAL A 393 12.66 -4.55 2.17
CA VAL A 393 11.36 -3.86 2.26
C VAL A 393 11.40 -2.54 1.49
N THR A 394 10.40 -2.27 0.66
CA THR A 394 10.24 -1.00 -0.09
C THR A 394 9.19 -0.05 0.50
N ASN A 395 8.05 -0.57 1.00
CA ASN A 395 6.95 0.25 1.52
C ASN A 395 6.40 -0.25 2.87
N ILE A 396 5.80 0.68 3.64
CA ILE A 396 4.84 0.44 4.74
C ILE A 396 3.55 1.20 4.42
N VAL A 397 2.44 0.50 4.27
CA VAL A 397 1.12 1.04 3.97
C VAL A 397 0.15 0.71 5.12
N MET A 398 -0.46 1.72 5.72
CA MET A 398 -1.53 1.57 6.73
C MET A 398 -2.83 1.07 6.08
N TRP A 399 -3.62 0.21 6.75
CA TRP A 399 -4.95 -0.19 6.23
C TRP A 399 -6.07 0.79 6.60
N GLY A 400 -5.80 2.07 6.31
CA GLY A 400 -6.61 3.23 6.68
C GLY A 400 -5.90 4.11 7.71
N PHE A 401 -6.29 5.40 7.79
CA PHE A 401 -5.62 6.37 8.67
C PHE A 401 -6.56 7.21 9.56
N TRP A 402 -7.87 7.14 9.34
CA TRP A 402 -8.88 7.96 10.02
C TRP A 402 -10.05 7.09 10.48
N GLU A 403 -10.41 7.17 11.76
CA GLU A 403 -11.45 6.37 12.43
C GLU A 403 -12.80 6.39 11.69
N GLY A 404 -13.18 7.53 11.10
CA GLY A 404 -14.43 7.68 10.33
C GLY A 404 -14.45 6.93 8.98
N ARG A 405 -13.31 6.39 8.53
CA ARG A 405 -13.21 5.44 7.41
C ARG A 405 -12.03 4.49 7.63
N HIS A 406 -12.13 3.65 8.66
CA HIS A 406 -11.19 2.54 8.92
C HIS A 406 -11.99 1.29 9.29
N TRP A 407 -11.68 0.14 8.70
CA TRP A 407 -12.44 -1.10 8.92
C TRP A 407 -12.39 -1.59 10.38
N ARG A 408 -11.23 -1.41 11.02
CA ARG A 408 -10.98 -1.48 12.48
C ARG A 408 -10.77 -0.08 13.09
N PRO A 409 -11.81 0.66 13.52
CA PRO A 409 -11.69 2.08 13.91
C PRO A 409 -10.60 2.38 14.96
N ASN A 410 -10.38 1.44 15.90
CA ASN A 410 -9.35 1.52 16.92
C ASN A 410 -7.92 1.67 16.38
N ALA A 411 -7.61 1.14 15.19
CA ALA A 411 -6.25 1.12 14.66
C ALA A 411 -5.84 2.42 13.91
N ALA A 412 -6.79 3.33 13.66
CA ALA A 412 -6.54 4.56 12.93
C ALA A 412 -5.50 5.49 13.61
N LEU A 413 -4.78 6.26 12.80
CA LEU A 413 -3.84 7.29 13.28
C LEU A 413 -4.56 8.54 13.83
N TYR A 414 -5.76 8.82 13.33
CA TYR A 414 -6.59 9.98 13.69
C TYR A 414 -8.01 9.54 14.06
N ARG A 415 -8.56 10.13 15.12
CA ARG A 415 -9.93 9.91 15.58
C ARG A 415 -10.95 10.57 14.65
N LEU A 416 -12.23 10.26 14.87
CA LEU A 416 -13.37 10.76 14.08
C LEU A 416 -13.40 12.29 14.02
N ASP A 417 -13.03 12.97 15.12
CA ASP A 417 -12.92 14.42 15.24
C ASP A 417 -11.63 15.02 14.65
N TRP A 418 -10.82 14.20 13.98
CA TRP A 418 -9.49 14.52 13.45
C TRP A 418 -8.41 14.79 14.53
N SER A 419 -8.67 14.51 15.82
CA SER A 419 -7.63 14.50 16.84
C SER A 419 -6.65 13.33 16.66
N ILE A 420 -5.37 13.56 16.95
CA ILE A 420 -4.32 12.56 16.75
C ILE A 420 -4.29 11.52 17.88
N LYS A 421 -4.18 10.23 17.52
CA LYS A 421 -3.93 9.13 18.48
C LYS A 421 -2.44 8.99 18.80
N PRO A 422 -2.06 8.34 19.92
CA PRO A 422 -0.65 8.05 20.23
C PRO A 422 0.08 7.30 19.11
N ILE A 423 -0.54 6.28 18.50
CA ILE A 423 -0.02 5.62 17.29
C ILE A 423 0.23 6.61 16.13
N GLY A 424 -0.67 7.57 15.93
CA GLY A 424 -0.50 8.66 14.96
C GLY A 424 0.67 9.60 15.30
N LYS A 425 0.95 9.84 16.59
CA LYS A 425 2.14 10.61 16.99
C LYS A 425 3.43 9.86 16.64
N VAL A 426 3.48 8.56 16.90
CA VAL A 426 4.62 7.69 16.55
C VAL A 426 4.89 7.69 15.05
N TRP A 427 3.85 7.57 14.21
CA TRP A 427 3.99 7.70 12.75
C TRP A 427 4.65 9.04 12.35
N ASN A 428 4.16 10.16 12.89
CA ASN A 428 4.72 11.48 12.54
C ASN A 428 6.13 11.69 13.11
N GLU A 429 6.46 11.12 14.28
CA GLU A 429 7.80 11.19 14.88
C GLU A 429 8.83 10.41 14.07
N LEU A 430 8.53 9.14 13.74
CA LEU A 430 9.41 8.32 12.91
C LEU A 430 9.55 8.89 11.50
N VAL A 431 8.45 9.06 10.77
CA VAL A 431 8.48 9.42 9.33
C VAL A 431 8.95 10.86 9.10
N PHE A 432 8.55 11.83 9.95
CA PHE A 432 8.82 13.26 9.72
C PHE A 432 9.77 13.93 10.74
N GLY A 433 10.16 13.21 11.80
CA GLY A 433 11.14 13.65 12.79
C GLY A 433 12.48 12.93 12.66
N GLU A 434 12.48 11.59 12.71
CA GLU A 434 13.69 10.77 12.71
C GLU A 434 14.18 10.42 11.29
N TRP A 435 13.27 10.06 10.37
CA TRP A 435 13.61 9.54 9.05
C TRP A 435 13.51 10.59 7.92
N TRP A 436 13.27 11.86 8.26
CA TRP A 436 13.18 12.96 7.29
C TRP A 436 14.40 13.88 7.34
N THR A 437 15.17 13.97 6.25
CA THR A 437 16.42 14.74 6.27
C THR A 437 16.17 16.24 6.22
N ARG A 438 16.57 16.94 7.29
CA ARG A 438 16.64 18.41 7.38
C ARG A 438 18.00 18.78 7.99
N VAL A 439 18.96 19.17 7.14
CA VAL A 439 20.35 19.42 7.55
C VAL A 439 20.80 20.79 7.07
N GLN A 440 21.55 21.52 7.91
CA GLN A 440 22.20 22.78 7.57
C GLN A 440 23.68 22.73 7.96
N GLY A 441 24.52 23.48 7.27
CA GLY A 441 25.95 23.57 7.56
C GLY A 441 26.65 24.56 6.64
N ARG A 442 27.97 24.49 6.58
CA ARG A 442 28.81 25.36 5.74
C ARG A 442 29.80 24.57 4.92
N THR A 443 30.21 25.20 3.82
CA THR A 443 31.28 24.73 2.94
C THR A 443 32.67 24.91 3.56
N ASP A 444 33.50 23.89 3.41
CA ASP A 444 34.90 23.88 3.84
C ASP A 444 35.81 24.75 2.93
N ALA A 445 37.11 24.76 3.22
CA ALA A 445 38.10 25.52 2.45
C ALA A 445 38.24 25.07 0.97
N ALA A 446 37.69 23.90 0.60
CA ALA A 446 37.60 23.41 -0.78
C ALA A 446 36.20 23.65 -1.39
N GLY A 447 35.35 24.45 -0.74
CA GLY A 447 34.00 24.77 -1.21
C GLY A 447 33.02 23.61 -1.05
N ARG A 448 33.32 22.64 -0.19
CA ARG A 448 32.57 21.39 -0.07
C ARG A 448 31.80 21.32 1.24
N PHE A 449 30.53 20.91 1.16
CA PHE A 449 29.75 20.44 2.29
C PHE A 449 29.38 18.96 2.07
N MET A 450 29.49 18.11 3.09
CA MET A 450 29.08 16.69 3.00
C MET A 450 28.20 16.28 4.18
N THR A 451 27.26 15.38 3.93
CA THR A 451 26.46 14.71 4.96
C THR A 451 25.95 13.35 4.48
N ARG A 452 25.28 12.59 5.36
CA ARG A 452 24.50 11.39 5.01
C ARG A 452 23.02 11.67 5.16
N GLY A 453 22.29 11.61 4.05
CA GLY A 453 20.84 11.85 3.99
C GLY A 453 20.08 10.57 3.69
N PHE A 454 18.82 10.49 4.11
CA PHE A 454 17.88 9.45 3.70
C PHE A 454 17.62 9.53 2.19
N ARG A 455 17.50 8.40 1.50
CA ARG A 455 17.30 8.38 0.04
C ARG A 455 15.96 9.01 -0.36
N GLY A 456 15.94 9.71 -1.49
CA GLY A 456 14.76 10.44 -1.98
C GLY A 456 15.09 11.76 -2.67
N ALA A 457 14.05 12.59 -2.89
CA ALA A 457 14.16 13.91 -3.49
C ALA A 457 14.42 15.00 -2.44
N TYR A 458 15.19 16.01 -2.83
CA TYR A 458 15.65 17.11 -1.99
C TYR A 458 15.58 18.43 -2.73
N GLN A 459 15.34 19.51 -2.00
CA GLN A 459 15.74 20.85 -2.38
C GLN A 459 17.04 21.23 -1.65
N VAL A 460 18.12 21.41 -2.41
CA VAL A 460 19.37 22.04 -1.96
C VAL A 460 19.20 23.55 -2.06
N THR A 461 19.56 24.28 -1.01
CA THR A 461 19.68 25.75 -1.03
C THR A 461 21.09 26.13 -0.60
N VAL A 462 21.74 27.02 -1.34
CA VAL A 462 23.07 27.55 -1.02
C VAL A 462 23.01 29.07 -0.98
N GLN A 463 23.57 29.67 0.06
CA GLN A 463 23.64 31.11 0.26
C GLN A 463 25.10 31.57 0.42
N ASN A 464 25.48 32.62 -0.31
CA ASN A 464 26.75 33.32 -0.16
C ASN A 464 26.48 34.83 -0.05
N GLY A 465 26.56 35.37 1.17
CA GLY A 465 26.15 36.74 1.46
C GLY A 465 24.68 36.97 1.12
N ASN A 466 24.43 37.81 0.11
CA ASN A 466 23.08 38.12 -0.39
C ASN A 466 22.63 37.23 -1.55
N ALA A 467 23.53 36.44 -2.16
CA ALA A 467 23.19 35.55 -3.27
C ALA A 467 22.65 34.22 -2.74
N VAL A 468 21.52 33.76 -3.28
CA VAL A 468 20.90 32.47 -2.94
C VAL A 468 20.61 31.72 -4.23
N LEU A 469 20.95 30.42 -4.27
CA LEU A 469 20.61 29.50 -5.35
C LEU A 469 19.91 28.27 -4.78
N GLN A 470 18.99 27.69 -5.57
CA GLN A 470 18.29 26.45 -5.22
C GLN A 470 18.45 25.41 -6.34
N ARG A 471 18.59 24.14 -5.98
CA ARG A 471 18.62 23.01 -6.92
C ARG A 471 17.85 21.84 -6.33
N ASP A 472 16.88 21.33 -7.06
CA ASP A 472 16.22 20.08 -6.70
C ASP A 472 17.08 18.90 -7.18
N VAL A 473 17.25 17.88 -6.35
CA VAL A 473 18.15 16.73 -6.60
C VAL A 473 17.58 15.44 -6.01
N THR A 474 17.86 14.31 -6.66
CA THR A 474 17.57 12.97 -6.13
C THR A 474 18.84 12.34 -5.53
N LEU A 475 18.73 11.85 -4.30
CA LEU A 475 19.75 11.07 -3.60
C LEU A 475 19.39 9.58 -3.68
N GLY A 476 20.05 8.86 -4.58
CA GLY A 476 19.91 7.41 -4.73
C GLY A 476 20.92 6.62 -3.89
N ARG A 477 20.98 5.29 -4.12
CA ARG A 477 21.83 4.35 -3.38
C ARG A 477 23.31 4.71 -3.39
N ASP A 478 23.83 5.13 -4.55
CA ASP A 478 25.26 5.38 -4.76
C ASP A 478 25.70 6.79 -4.33
N GLY A 479 24.83 7.50 -3.60
CA GLY A 479 25.05 8.87 -3.17
C GLY A 479 24.74 9.91 -4.25
N ARG A 480 25.07 11.18 -3.97
CA ARG A 480 24.94 12.27 -4.94
C ARG A 480 26.00 13.36 -4.71
N VAL A 481 26.67 13.75 -5.78
CA VAL A 481 27.47 14.99 -5.83
C VAL A 481 26.67 16.06 -6.57
N VAL A 482 26.59 17.25 -6.00
CA VAL A 482 25.83 18.40 -6.52
C VAL A 482 26.79 19.58 -6.66
N ALA A 483 27.05 20.03 -7.88
CA ALA A 483 27.82 21.24 -8.12
C ALA A 483 26.87 22.44 -8.30
N ILE A 484 27.13 23.53 -7.58
CA ILE A 484 26.38 24.80 -7.64
C ILE A 484 27.38 25.92 -7.92
N ARG A 485 27.14 26.68 -8.99
CA ARG A 485 27.97 27.81 -9.43
C ARG A 485 27.18 29.11 -9.34
N PHE A 486 27.71 30.11 -8.66
CA PHE A 486 27.17 31.47 -8.77
C PHE A 486 27.50 32.06 -10.15
N GLY A 487 26.65 32.95 -10.66
CA GLY A 487 26.78 33.58 -11.99
C GLY A 487 26.35 32.71 -13.18
N GLU A 488 26.11 31.42 -12.98
CA GLU A 488 25.57 30.53 -14.01
C GLU A 488 24.05 30.77 -14.18
N LEU A 489 23.65 31.32 -15.33
CA LEU A 489 22.23 31.53 -15.66
C LEU A 489 21.51 30.19 -15.72
N GLU A 490 20.36 30.11 -15.04
CA GLU A 490 19.46 28.98 -15.16
C GLU A 490 18.89 28.94 -16.57
N THR A 491 19.35 28.00 -17.39
CA THR A 491 18.59 27.55 -18.56
C THR A 491 17.28 26.96 -18.06
N PRO A 492 16.11 27.55 -18.38
CA PRO A 492 14.85 27.04 -17.86
C PRO A 492 14.63 25.60 -18.34
N GLY A 493 14.45 24.68 -17.40
CA GLY A 493 13.99 23.34 -17.72
C GLY A 493 12.66 23.43 -18.47
N ILE A 494 12.53 22.73 -19.60
CA ILE A 494 11.34 22.81 -20.45
C ILE A 494 10.12 22.33 -19.65
N PRO A 495 9.13 23.19 -19.35
CA PRO A 495 7.95 22.76 -18.59
C PRO A 495 7.11 21.81 -19.44
N GLY A 496 6.84 20.60 -18.94
CA GLY A 496 5.98 19.63 -19.63
C GLY A 496 6.55 18.22 -19.80
N ARG A 497 7.74 17.92 -19.28
CA ARG A 497 8.22 16.53 -19.12
C ARG A 497 8.84 16.36 -17.72
N PRO A 498 8.43 15.35 -16.93
CA PRO A 498 9.12 15.06 -15.68
C PRO A 498 10.53 14.57 -16.01
N ALA A 499 11.53 15.40 -15.67
CA ALA A 499 12.88 14.91 -15.47
C ALA A 499 12.88 14.09 -14.16
N ASP A 500 13.54 12.93 -14.18
CA ASP A 500 13.67 12.04 -13.03
C ASP A 500 12.33 11.67 -12.37
N ALA A 501 11.33 11.33 -13.18
CA ALA A 501 10.44 10.24 -12.81
C ALA A 501 11.34 9.02 -12.56
N VAL A 502 11.55 8.66 -11.30
CA VAL A 502 12.44 7.56 -10.93
C VAL A 502 11.78 6.26 -11.37
N ALA A 503 12.17 5.80 -12.56
CA ALA A 503 12.13 4.39 -12.86
C ALA A 503 12.88 3.69 -11.73
N THR A 504 12.15 2.92 -10.92
CA THR A 504 12.76 1.87 -10.10
C THR A 504 13.69 1.09 -11.01
N PRO A 505 14.98 0.95 -10.69
CA PRO A 505 15.90 0.25 -11.56
C PRO A 505 15.33 -1.15 -11.79
N LEU A 506 15.13 -1.50 -13.06
CA LEU A 506 14.81 -2.87 -13.44
C LEU A 506 15.85 -3.78 -12.75
N PRO A 507 15.43 -4.95 -12.23
CA PRO A 507 16.41 -5.91 -11.74
C PRO A 507 17.43 -6.16 -12.87
N PRO A 508 18.75 -6.24 -12.57
CA PRO A 508 19.74 -6.48 -13.60
C PRO A 508 19.36 -7.77 -14.33
N GLU A 509 19.43 -7.76 -15.66
CA GLU A 509 19.16 -8.94 -16.49
C GLU A 509 19.93 -10.13 -15.92
N ALA A 510 19.20 -11.19 -15.56
CA ALA A 510 19.78 -12.33 -14.86
C ALA A 510 20.82 -13.00 -15.78
N ASP A 511 22.10 -12.89 -15.42
CA ASP A 511 23.22 -13.45 -16.19
C ASP A 511 22.99 -14.96 -16.40
N PRO A 512 22.72 -15.41 -17.64
CA PRO A 512 22.40 -16.81 -17.90
C PRO A 512 23.57 -17.78 -17.64
N SER A 513 24.78 -17.26 -17.38
CA SER A 513 25.98 -18.06 -17.11
C SER A 513 26.18 -18.41 -15.62
N ALA A 514 25.37 -17.86 -14.70
CA ALA A 514 25.58 -17.96 -13.26
C ALA A 514 25.04 -19.24 -12.55
N PHE A 515 24.61 -20.27 -13.29
CA PHE A 515 24.07 -21.52 -12.72
C PHE A 515 25.04 -22.73 -12.83
N HIS A 516 26.03 -22.78 -11.93
CA HIS A 516 26.86 -23.99 -11.74
C HIS A 516 26.14 -25.06 -10.90
N PHE A 517 25.27 -25.85 -11.54
CA PHE A 517 24.77 -27.10 -10.96
C PHE A 517 25.87 -28.16 -10.89
N ASN A 518 26.10 -28.73 -9.70
CA ASN A 518 26.96 -29.90 -9.52
C ASN A 518 26.27 -31.15 -10.09
N ALA A 519 26.75 -31.66 -11.22
CA ALA A 519 26.28 -32.91 -11.80
C ALA A 519 26.75 -34.15 -11.02
N ALA A 520 25.90 -35.18 -10.96
CA ALA A 520 26.13 -36.44 -10.27
C ALA A 520 27.18 -37.34 -10.98
N PRO A 521 27.78 -38.34 -10.29
CA PRO A 521 28.90 -39.13 -10.84
C PRO A 521 28.50 -40.14 -11.92
N VAL A 522 29.48 -40.45 -12.78
CA VAL A 522 29.36 -41.27 -14.00
C VAL A 522 29.36 -42.77 -13.73
N TYR A 523 28.56 -43.52 -14.50
CA TYR A 523 28.79 -44.93 -14.87
C TYR A 523 28.52 -45.15 -16.37
N PRO A 524 29.41 -45.84 -17.13
CA PRO A 524 29.23 -46.08 -18.56
C PRO A 524 28.97 -47.56 -18.91
N ASN A 525 28.31 -47.85 -20.05
CA ASN A 525 28.84 -48.66 -21.17
C ASN A 525 27.79 -49.09 -22.21
N HIS A 526 28.30 -49.55 -23.36
CA HIS A 526 27.66 -50.11 -24.57
C HIS A 526 27.00 -49.08 -25.51
N MET A 527 27.32 -48.96 -26.81
CA MET A 527 27.91 -49.80 -27.90
C MET A 527 26.86 -50.25 -28.92
N ASP A 528 27.34 -50.46 -30.16
CA ASP A 528 26.64 -50.93 -31.36
C ASP A 528 25.63 -49.89 -31.92
N ASP A 529 25.88 -49.12 -32.99
CA ASP A 529 26.36 -49.42 -34.36
C ASP A 529 25.32 -50.09 -35.27
N GLU A 530 24.75 -49.33 -36.23
CA GLU A 530 24.76 -49.71 -37.65
C GLU A 530 24.37 -48.54 -38.58
N SER A 531 24.69 -48.68 -39.87
CA SER A 531 24.67 -47.61 -40.87
C SER A 531 23.38 -47.45 -41.68
N ASN A 532 23.10 -46.25 -42.21
CA ASN A 532 22.78 -46.10 -43.64
C ASN A 532 23.06 -44.71 -44.24
N THR A 533 22.90 -44.56 -45.56
CA THR A 533 23.42 -43.46 -46.40
C THR A 533 22.43 -43.00 -47.50
N TYR A 534 22.79 -41.95 -48.27
CA TYR A 534 22.10 -41.36 -49.46
C TYR A 534 20.85 -40.48 -49.17
N ASP A 535 20.56 -39.39 -49.91
CA ASP A 535 21.30 -38.63 -50.94
C ASP A 535 20.86 -37.13 -50.96
N ALA A 536 21.39 -36.31 -51.87
CA ALA A 536 21.07 -34.88 -52.06
C ALA A 536 20.49 -34.55 -53.47
N GLN A 537 20.42 -33.25 -53.81
CA GLN A 537 19.93 -32.62 -55.06
C GLN A 537 18.38 -32.47 -55.14
N SER A 538 17.71 -31.34 -55.48
CA SER A 538 17.97 -30.00 -56.07
C SER A 538 17.40 -29.82 -57.50
N HIS A 539 16.50 -28.84 -57.71
CA HIS A 539 16.46 -27.83 -58.79
C HIS A 539 15.14 -27.00 -58.75
N ASP A 540 15.30 -25.68 -58.64
CA ASP A 540 14.80 -24.57 -59.48
C ASP A 540 13.33 -24.41 -59.94
N ASP A 541 12.87 -23.16 -59.79
CA ASP A 541 12.00 -22.32 -60.64
C ASP A 541 10.61 -22.77 -61.13
N TRP A 542 9.63 -21.86 -60.98
CA TRP A 542 8.91 -21.20 -62.08
C TRP A 542 8.27 -19.89 -61.58
N ASP A 543 8.11 -18.90 -62.47
CA ASP A 543 7.75 -17.50 -62.15
C ASP A 543 6.39 -17.07 -62.76
N ASP A 544 6.06 -15.79 -62.59
CA ASP A 544 5.16 -14.92 -63.36
C ASP A 544 3.67 -14.78 -62.96
N THR A 545 3.43 -13.69 -62.23
CA THR A 545 2.42 -12.60 -62.42
C THR A 545 1.04 -12.86 -63.05
N HIS A 546 0.03 -12.10 -62.58
CA HIS A 546 -0.67 -11.10 -63.41
C HIS A 546 -1.45 -10.08 -62.53
N GLU A 547 -1.85 -8.94 -63.10
CA GLU A 547 -2.22 -7.71 -62.39
C GLU A 547 -3.50 -7.04 -62.96
N PHE A 548 -4.11 -6.15 -62.18
CA PHE A 548 -5.19 -5.18 -62.55
C PHE A 548 -6.54 -5.67 -63.11
N ASP A 549 -7.63 -5.19 -62.49
CA ASP A 549 -8.52 -4.22 -63.16
C ASP A 549 -9.15 -3.28 -62.10
N ALA A 550 -9.69 -2.13 -62.51
CA ALA A 550 -10.31 -1.14 -61.63
C ALA A 550 -11.54 -0.45 -62.27
N GLY A 551 -12.72 -0.62 -61.65
CA GLY A 551 -13.99 -0.02 -62.07
C GLY A 551 -14.63 0.84 -60.98
N ARG A 552 -15.27 1.95 -61.39
CA ARG A 552 -16.03 2.86 -60.51
C ARG A 552 -17.51 2.49 -60.52
N ASP A 553 -18.26 3.02 -59.55
CA ASP A 553 -19.39 3.92 -59.86
C ASP A 553 -19.72 4.80 -58.63
N ASP A 554 -20.02 6.07 -58.89
CA ASP A 554 -20.46 7.05 -57.88
C ASP A 554 -22.00 7.10 -57.81
N TRP A 555 -22.59 7.30 -56.62
CA TRP A 555 -23.85 8.05 -56.45
C TRP A 555 -23.89 8.67 -55.04
N ASP A 556 -24.39 9.90 -54.95
CA ASP A 556 -24.27 10.78 -53.78
C ASP A 556 -25.63 11.35 -53.32
N ALA A 557 -25.68 11.82 -52.07
CA ALA A 557 -26.66 12.72 -51.42
C ALA A 557 -28.18 12.62 -51.73
N ASP A 558 -28.99 12.33 -50.70
CA ASP A 558 -29.76 13.35 -49.93
C ASP A 558 -30.67 12.68 -48.85
N GLY A 559 -31.11 13.39 -47.79
CA GLY A 559 -32.08 12.80 -46.84
C GLY A 559 -32.58 13.58 -45.62
N VAL A 560 -31.71 14.34 -44.92
CA VAL A 560 -32.04 15.23 -43.77
C VAL A 560 -32.49 14.58 -42.44
N ARG A 561 -31.85 15.10 -41.37
CA ARG A 561 -32.13 15.05 -39.91
C ARG A 561 -33.59 14.89 -39.45
N GLU A 562 -33.75 14.30 -38.26
CA GLU A 562 -33.94 15.13 -37.04
C GLU A 562 -32.84 14.78 -36.00
#